data_AF-A0A2V9KW17-F1
#
_entry.id   AF-A0A2V9KW17-F1
#
_cell.length_a   1.000
_cell.length_b   1.000
_cell.length_c   1.000
_cell.angle_alpha   90.00
_cell.angle_beta   90.00
_cell.angle_gamma   90.00
#
_symmetry.space_group_name_H-M   'P 1'
#
loop_
_entity.id
_entity.type
_entity.pdbx_description
1 polymer ?
#
loop_
_entity_poly.entity_id
_entity_poly.type
_entity_poly.pdbx_seq_one_letter_code
_entity_poly.pdbx_strand_id
1 'polypeptide(L)' 'MELHLPLVAAIPNGLFVEYIPSLDAVLRKPLKLEDGCFRPSQEPGLGIDWDMEKLERYRVRR' A
#
# COMPACT_ATOMS: atom_id res chain seq x y z
N MET A 1 -1.20 5.63 1.45
CA MET A 1 -0.87 6.04 0.06
C MET A 1 -0.90 4.88 -0.93
N GLU A 2 -0.87 3.65 -0.45
CA GLU A 2 -0.80 2.37 -1.15
C GLU A 2 -1.95 2.21 -2.17
N LEU A 3 -3.11 2.79 -1.86
CA LEU A 3 -4.27 2.83 -2.77
C LEU A 3 -3.98 3.52 -4.11
N HIS A 4 -3.07 4.49 -4.15
CA HIS A 4 -2.76 5.24 -5.38
C HIS A 4 -1.92 4.44 -6.37
N LEU A 5 -1.16 3.44 -5.91
CA LEU A 5 -0.27 2.66 -6.77
C LEU A 5 -0.99 2.00 -7.97
N PRO A 6 -2.06 1.21 -7.78
CA PRO A 6 -2.77 0.62 -8.92
C PRO A 6 -3.43 1.68 -9.81
N LEU A 7 -3.84 2.83 -9.26
CA LEU A 7 -4.47 3.91 -10.04
C LEU A 7 -3.47 4.59 -10.96
N VAL A 8 -2.27 4.89 -10.46
CA VAL A 8 -1.18 5.49 -11.24
C VAL A 8 -0.68 4.52 -12.31
N ALA A 9 -0.56 3.23 -11.97
CA ALA A 9 -0.13 2.19 -12.91
C ALA A 9 -1.15 1.90 -14.03
N ALA A 10 -2.43 2.23 -13.82
CA ALA A 10 -3.50 1.94 -14.77
C ALA A 10 -3.67 2.99 -15.89
N ILE A 11 -2.92 4.09 -15.86
CA ILE A 11 -3.04 5.18 -16.85
C ILE A 11 -1.70 5.47 -17.51
N PRO A 12 -1.68 5.92 -18.79
CA PRO A 12 -0.43 6.20 -19.50
C PRO A 12 0.31 7.44 -18.99
N ASN A 13 -0.37 8.33 -18.26
CA ASN A 13 0.20 9.59 -17.78
C ASN A 13 0.63 9.53 -16.30
N GLY A 14 0.67 8.34 -15.70
CA GLY A 14 1.14 8.14 -14.33
C GLY A 14 2.67 8.23 -14.26
N LEU A 15 3.20 9.30 -13.65
CA LEU A 15 4.65 9.58 -13.64
C LEU A 15 5.34 9.19 -12.33
N PHE A 16 4.71 9.46 -11.18
CA PHE A 16 5.28 9.21 -9.87
C PHE A 16 4.18 8.82 -8.87
N VAL A 17 4.59 8.14 -7.81
CA VAL A 17 3.78 7.90 -6.61
C VAL A 17 4.55 8.43 -5.41
N GLU A 18 3.89 9.21 -4.56
CA GLU A 18 4.49 9.64 -3.30
C GLU A 18 4.53 8.44 -2.34
N TYR A 19 5.71 8.20 -1.77
CA TYR A 19 5.93 7.12 -0.82
C TYR A 19 6.21 7.68 0.58
N ILE A 20 5.23 7.48 1.47
CA ILE A 20 5.35 7.74 2.90
C ILE A 20 4.90 6.45 3.61
N PRO A 21 5.79 5.74 4.32
CA PRO A 21 5.53 4.41 4.90
C PRO A 21 4.66 4.45 6.18
N SER A 22 3.64 5.31 6.22
CA SER A 22 2.80 5.52 7.41
C SER A 22 2.01 4.28 7.82
N LEU A 23 1.69 3.39 6.88
CA LEU A 23 0.93 2.17 7.14
C LEU A 23 1.79 0.94 7.40
N ASP A 24 3.12 0.99 7.25
CA ASP A 24 4.00 -0.17 7.39
C ASP A 24 3.84 -0.88 8.76
N ALA A 25 3.51 -0.12 9.80
CA ALA A 25 3.26 -0.63 11.15
C ALA A 25 2.02 -1.53 11.26
N VAL A 26 1.11 -1.51 10.27
CA VAL A 26 -0.17 -2.24 10.28
C VAL A 26 -0.38 -3.11 9.03
N LEU A 27 0.64 -3.23 8.18
CA LEU A 27 0.62 -4.13 7.01
C LEU A 27 1.38 -5.43 7.30
N ARG A 28 0.93 -6.52 6.66
CA ARG A 28 1.71 -7.77 6.57
C ARG A 28 2.80 -7.67 5.52
N LYS A 29 2.50 -6.98 4.41
CA LYS A 29 3.38 -6.82 3.26
C LYS A 29 3.42 -5.33 2.87
N PRO A 30 4.45 -4.58 3.28
CA PRO A 30 4.66 -3.23 2.78
C PRO A 30 5.03 -3.26 1.29
N LEU A 31 4.87 -2.10 0.63
CA LEU A 31 5.26 -1.95 -0.77
C LEU A 31 6.76 -2.21 -0.95
N LYS A 32 7.12 -2.89 -2.04
CA LYS A 32 8.51 -3.17 -2.40
C LYS A 32 8.92 -2.32 -3.59
N LEU A 33 10.02 -1.58 -3.41
CA LEU A 33 10.65 -0.84 -4.49
C LEU A 33 11.60 -1.79 -5.23
N GLU A 34 11.32 -2.05 -6.51
CA GLU A 34 12.07 -2.96 -7.36
C GLU A 34 12.44 -2.19 -8.63
N ASP A 35 13.74 -2.11 -8.95
CA ASP A 35 14.27 -1.41 -10.13
C ASP A 35 13.83 0.07 -10.21
N GLY A 36 13.67 0.73 -9.06
CA GLY A 36 13.23 2.12 -8.97
C GLY A 36 11.71 2.33 -9.10
N CYS A 37 10.93 1.26 -9.20
CA CYS A 37 9.48 1.31 -9.34
C CYS A 37 8.76 0.46 -8.28
N PHE A 38 7.56 0.88 -7.89
CA PHE A 38 6.65 0.03 -7.14
C PHE A 38 5.79 -0.80 -8.10
N ARG A 39 5.51 -2.05 -7.74
CA ARG A 39 4.65 -2.94 -8.54
C ARG A 39 3.30 -3.12 -7.83
N PRO A 40 2.16 -2.89 -8.53
CA PRO A 40 0.85 -3.17 -7.95
C PRO A 40 0.68 -4.68 -7.70
N SER A 41 -0.13 -5.01 -6.69
CA SER A 41 -0.50 -6.40 -6.40
C SER A 41 -1.16 -7.06 -7.62
N GLN A 42 -0.89 -8.35 -7.81
CA GLN A 42 -1.56 -9.19 -8.81
C GLN A 42 -2.86 -9.83 -8.27
N GLU A 43 -3.05 -9.80 -6.95
CA GLU A 43 -4.26 -10.31 -6.30
C GLU A 43 -5.47 -9.36 -6.49
N PRO A 44 -6.71 -9.88 -6.61
CA PRO A 44 -7.90 -9.06 -6.70
C PRO A 44 -8.05 -8.08 -5.53
N GLY A 45 -8.53 -6.87 -5.83
CA GLY A 45 -8.81 -5.82 -4.84
C GLY A 45 -7.77 -4.71 -4.85
N LEU A 46 -7.58 -4.06 -3.70
CA LEU A 46 -6.75 -2.85 -3.58
C LEU A 46 -5.26 -3.15 -3.39
N GLY A 47 -4.86 -4.42 -3.27
CA GLY A 47 -3.48 -4.80 -3.02
C GLY A 47 -2.94 -4.45 -1.62
N ILE A 48 -3.83 -4.19 -0.66
CA ILE A 48 -3.47 -3.86 0.73
C ILE A 48 -3.66 -5.11 1.61
N ASP A 49 -2.56 -5.66 2.12
CA ASP A 49 -2.56 -6.82 3.02
C ASP A 49 -2.48 -6.37 4.48
N TRP A 50 -3.64 -6.11 5.08
CA TRP A 50 -3.77 -5.67 6.46
C TRP A 50 -3.38 -6.73 7.47
N ASP A 51 -2.60 -6.32 8.47
CA ASP A 51 -2.37 -7.12 9.66
C ASP A 51 -3.38 -6.73 10.74
N MET A 52 -4.45 -7.52 10.83
CA MET A 52 -5.55 -7.26 11.78
C MET A 52 -5.09 -7.29 13.25
N GLU A 53 -4.08 -8.10 13.58
CA GLU A 53 -3.53 -8.16 14.94
C GLU A 53 -2.75 -6.89 15.29
N LYS A 54 -1.98 -6.36 14.33
CA LYS A 54 -1.29 -5.07 14.50
C LYS A 54 -2.29 -3.91 14.55
N LEU A 55 -3.32 -3.93 13.70
CA LEU A 55 -4.37 -2.90 13.68
C LEU A 55 -5.09 -2.78 15.03
N GLU A 56 -5.37 -3.90 15.70
CA GLU A 56 -6.08 -3.89 17.00
C GLU A 56 -5.33 -3.05 18.06
N ARG A 57 -4.00 -2.96 17.98
CA ARG A 57 -3.19 -2.15 18.90
C ARG A 57 -3.47 -0.64 18.80
N TYR A 58 -3.97 -0.20 17.66
CA TYR A 58 -4.32 1.20 17.38
C TYR A 58 -5.82 1.48 17.57
N ARG A 59 -6.60 0.49 18.04
CA ARG A 59 -8.04 0.64 18.26
C ARG A 59 -8.31 1.63 19.39
N VAL A 60 -9.00 2.71 19.08
CA VAL A 60 -9.51 3.66 20.07
C VAL A 60 -10.85 3.16 20.60
N ARG A 61 -11.01 3.11 21.93
CA ARG A 61 -12.29 2.81 22.59
C ARG A 61 -12.91 4.12 23.08
N ARG A 62 -14.23 4.23 22.94
CA ARG A 62 -15.04 5.29 23.56
C ARG A 62 -15.38 4.91 25.00
#